data_AF-A0A537E3G7-F1
#
_entry.id   AF-A0A537E3G7-F1
#
_cell.length_a   1.000
_cell.length_b   1.000
_cell.length_c   1.000
_cell.angle_alpha   90.00
_cell.angle_beta   90.00
_cell.angle_gamma   90.00
#
_symmetry.space_group_name_H-M   'P 1'
#
loop_
_entity.id
_entity.type
_entity.pdbx_description
1 polymer ?
#
loop_
_entity_poly.entity_id
_entity_poly.type
_entity_poly.pdbx_seq_one_letter_code
_entity_poly.pdbx_strand_id
1 'polypeptide(L)'
;MSTNSTTLSCTPTSSGNYDVTVTAIDHAGESATARVSITVEPQKVPGLPQVLGLAVIFSGIVGIGAIVIVSVSLTLRRRRGRQATTGT
;
A
#
# COMPACT_ATOMS: atom_id res chain seq x y z
N MET A 1 -28.08 28.02 28.80
CA MET A 1 -27.48 26.70 28.53
C MET A 1 -26.07 26.71 29.09
N SER A 2 -25.71 25.73 29.93
CA SER A 2 -24.31 25.48 30.29
C SER A 2 -23.71 24.50 29.28
N THR A 3 -22.44 24.71 28.92
CA THR A 3 -21.66 23.79 28.11
C THR A 3 -20.60 23.14 28.97
N ASN A 4 -20.71 21.84 29.18
CA ASN A 4 -19.67 21.03 29.82
C ASN A 4 -18.70 20.55 28.73
N SER A 5 -17.42 20.84 28.89
CA SER A 5 -16.37 20.45 27.94
C SER A 5 -15.29 19.60 28.61
N THR A 6 -14.80 18.60 27.89
CA THR A 6 -13.65 17.78 28.29
C THR A 6 -12.83 17.51 27.04
N THR A 7 -11.51 17.63 27.17
CA THR A 7 -10.58 17.39 26.06
C THR A 7 -9.93 16.03 26.21
N LEU A 8 -10.01 15.20 25.16
CA LEU A 8 -9.26 13.97 25.03
C LEU A 8 -8.02 14.23 24.17
N SER A 9 -6.82 14.00 24.71
CA SER A 9 -5.56 14.10 23.98
C SER A 9 -5.03 12.72 23.66
N CYS A 10 -4.72 12.47 22.38
CA CYS A 10 -4.20 11.19 21.90
C CYS A 10 -3.16 11.39 20.78
N THR A 11 -2.26 10.42 20.63
CA THR A 11 -1.22 10.42 19.58
C THR A 11 -1.19 9.03 18.91
N PRO A 12 -2.04 8.79 17.90
CA PRO A 12 -2.08 7.49 17.22
C PRO A 12 -0.72 7.20 16.55
N THR A 13 -0.22 5.97 16.70
CA THR A 13 1.07 5.53 16.16
C THR A 13 0.96 4.74 14.86
N SER A 14 -0.26 4.41 14.44
CA SER A 14 -0.55 3.66 13.22
C SER A 14 -1.62 4.40 12.40
N SER A 15 -1.52 4.28 11.08
CA SER A 15 -2.60 4.68 10.18
C SER A 15 -3.81 3.77 10.34
N GLY A 16 -5.00 4.32 10.16
CA GLY A 16 -6.25 3.58 10.24
C GLY A 16 -7.45 4.49 10.51
N ASN A 17 -8.63 3.86 10.60
CA ASN A 17 -9.87 4.52 10.99
C ASN A 17 -10.19 4.17 12.44
N TYR A 18 -10.52 5.18 13.24
CA TYR A 18 -10.82 5.05 14.66
C TYR A 18 -12.19 5.64 14.95
N ASP A 19 -13.11 4.81 15.44
CA ASP A 19 -14.42 5.26 15.88
C ASP A 19 -14.37 5.60 17.38
N VAL A 20 -14.58 6.88 17.68
CA VAL A 20 -14.65 7.40 19.05
C VAL A 20 -16.11 7.53 19.44
N THR A 21 -16.49 6.88 20.53
CA THR A 21 -17.81 6.98 21.14
C THR A 21 -17.70 7.75 22.46
N VAL A 22 -18.50 8.79 22.62
CA VAL A 22 -18.59 9.59 23.85
C VAL A 22 -19.96 9.42 24.45
N THR A 23 -20.02 9.09 25.73
CA THR A 23 -21.26 9.03 26.51
C THR A 23 -21.18 10.04 27.65
N ALA A 24 -22.11 10.98 27.68
CA ALA A 24 -22.30 11.91 28.79
C ALA A 24 -23.45 11.41 29.67
N ILE A 25 -23.27 11.47 30.98
CA ILE A 25 -24.28 11.10 31.98
C ILE A 25 -24.53 12.34 32.84
N ASP A 26 -25.79 12.75 33.00
CA ASP A 26 -26.16 13.87 33.86
C ASP A 26 -26.31 13.45 35.34
N HIS A 27 -26.61 14.40 36.21
CA HIS A 27 -26.77 14.12 37.64
C HIS A 27 -27.99 13.24 37.96
N ALA A 28 -29.02 13.25 37.11
CA ALA A 28 -30.20 12.41 37.27
C ALA A 28 -29.95 10.96 36.77
N GLY A 29 -28.82 10.72 36.10
CA GLY A 29 -28.45 9.43 35.53
C GLY A 29 -28.87 9.25 34.07
N GLU A 30 -29.39 10.29 33.42
CA GLU A 30 -29.74 10.24 32.00
C GLU A 30 -28.49 10.33 31.13
N SER A 31 -28.49 9.60 30.02
CA SER A 31 -27.32 9.49 29.15
C SER A 31 -27.57 9.93 27.72
N ALA A 32 -26.55 10.56 27.13
CA ALA A 32 -26.51 10.91 25.71
C ALA A 32 -25.21 10.40 25.10
N THR A 33 -25.29 9.83 23.89
CA THR A 33 -24.14 9.25 23.19
C THR A 33 -23.90 9.93 21.85
N ALA A 34 -22.65 10.22 21.53
CA ALA A 34 -22.20 10.74 20.25
C ALA A 34 -21.05 9.89 19.69
N ARG A 35 -20.90 9.87 18.37
CA ARG A 35 -19.84 9.15 17.67
C ARG A 35 -19.12 10.06 16.68
N VAL A 36 -17.82 9.89 16.56
CA VAL A 36 -16.99 10.53 15.54
C VAL A 36 -16.00 9.50 14.98
N SER A 37 -15.79 9.53 13.67
CA SER A 37 -14.77 8.70 13.02
C SER A 37 -13.55 9.57 12.68
N ILE A 38 -12.38 9.10 13.08
CA ILE A 38 -11.10 9.77 12.86
C ILE A 38 -10.28 8.93 11.88
N THR A 39 -9.91 9.54 10.75
CA THR A 39 -8.99 8.93 9.79
C THR A 39 -7.57 9.39 10.09
N VAL A 40 -6.67 8.45 10.37
CA VAL A 40 -5.23 8.69 10.53
C VAL A 40 -4.52 8.23 9.27
N GLU A 41 -4.00 9.20 8.53
CA GLU A 41 -3.26 8.93 7.30
C GLU A 41 -1.87 8.33 7.60
N PRO A 42 -1.34 7.50 6.68
CA PRO A 42 0.02 6.99 6.79
C PRO A 42 1.07 8.11 6.74
N GLN A 43 2.22 7.85 7.37
CA GLN A 43 3.35 8.77 7.34
C GLN A 43 3.81 8.97 5.89
N LYS A 44 3.81 10.22 5.43
CA LYS A 44 4.39 10.58 4.14
C LYS A 44 5.90 10.58 4.27
N VAL A 45 6.58 9.65 3.60
CA VAL A 45 8.04 9.67 3.47
C VAL A 45 8.43 10.85 2.56
N PRO A 46 9.16 11.87 3.05
CA PRO A 46 9.61 12.97 2.20
C PRO A 46 10.49 12.44 1.06
N GLY A 47 10.22 12.86 -0.17
CA GLY A 47 11.01 12.49 -1.35
C GLY A 47 10.55 11.25 -2.12
N LEU A 48 9.56 10.49 -1.63
CA LEU A 48 8.97 9.37 -2.38
C LEU A 48 7.59 9.74 -2.95
N PRO A 49 7.41 9.81 -4.28
CA PRO A 49 6.09 9.95 -4.88
C PRO A 49 5.25 8.69 -4.62
N GLN A 50 3.99 8.84 -4.19
CA GLN A 50 3.07 7.71 -3.97
C GLN A 50 2.92 6.80 -5.23
N VAL A 51 3.10 7.39 -6.42
CA VAL A 51 3.05 6.69 -7.72
C VAL A 51 4.23 5.76 -7.99
N LEU A 52 5.38 5.91 -7.30
CA LEU A 52 6.54 5.04 -7.54
C LEU A 52 6.40 3.65 -6.89
N GLY A 53 5.61 3.52 -5.82
CA GLY A 53 5.42 2.25 -5.12
C GLY A 53 4.80 1.14 -5.99
N LEU A 54 4.02 1.51 -7.00
CA LEU A 54 3.44 0.56 -7.96
C LEU A 54 4.42 0.22 -9.10
N ALA A 55 5.23 1.18 -9.57
CA ALA A 55 6.11 1.01 -10.73
C ALA A 55 7.25 0.00 -10.52
N VAL A 56 7.72 -0.18 -9.27
CA VAL A 56 8.77 -1.17 -8.93
C VAL A 56 8.29 -2.60 -9.18
N ILE A 57 7.01 -2.90 -8.93
CA ILE A 57 6.46 -4.25 -9.13
C ILE A 57 6.35 -4.59 -10.62
N PHE A 58 5.98 -3.62 -11.47
CA PHE A 58 5.76 -3.85 -12.90
C PHE A 58 7.06 -3.98 -13.72
N SER A 59 8.13 -3.28 -13.35
CA SER A 59 9.40 -3.31 -14.08
C SER A 59 10.19 -4.62 -13.90
N GLY A 60 10.06 -5.28 -12.75
CA GLY A 60 10.70 -6.58 -12.49
C GLY A 60 10.16 -7.70 -13.39
N ILE A 61 8.84 -7.75 -13.61
CA ILE A 61 8.20 -8.84 -14.37
C ILE A 61 8.46 -8.71 -15.88
N VAL A 62 8.40 -7.49 -16.43
CA VAL A 62 8.62 -7.24 -17.87
C VAL A 62 10.08 -7.48 -18.27
N GLY A 63 11.04 -7.07 -17.44
CA GLY A 63 12.47 -7.26 -17.71
C GLY A 63 12.88 -8.74 -17.77
N ILE A 64 12.41 -9.55 -16.80
CA ILE A 64 12.75 -10.99 -16.73
C ILE A 64 12.18 -11.74 -17.94
N GLY A 65 10.93 -11.45 -18.35
CA GLY A 65 10.31 -12.08 -19.51
C GLY A 65 11.10 -11.87 -20.81
N ALA A 66 11.54 -10.64 -21.08
CA ALA A 66 12.33 -10.33 -22.26
C ALA A 66 13.70 -11.04 -22.28
N ILE A 67 14.38 -11.12 -21.13
CA ILE A 67 15.68 -11.80 -21.00
C ILE A 67 15.54 -13.30 -21.30
N VAL A 68 14.48 -13.95 -20.80
CA VAL A 68 14.22 -15.37 -21.07
C VAL A 68 13.92 -15.61 -22.55
N ILE A 69 13.08 -14.77 -23.17
CA ILE A 69 12.73 -14.92 -24.60
C ILE A 69 13.98 -14.75 -25.49
N VAL A 70 14.81 -13.74 -25.21
CA VAL A 70 16.04 -13.48 -25.98
C VAL A 70 17.05 -14.62 -25.80
N SER A 71 17.26 -15.10 -24.57
CA SER A 71 18.19 -16.20 -24.30
C SER A 71 17.74 -17.52 -24.96
N VAL A 72 16.45 -17.84 -24.94
CA VAL A 72 15.88 -19.00 -25.66
C VAL A 72 16.03 -18.83 -27.18
N SER A 73 15.73 -17.65 -27.70
CA SER A 73 15.87 -17.36 -29.14
C SER A 73 17.33 -17.49 -29.62
N LEU A 74 18.28 -16.96 -28.85
CA LEU A 74 19.71 -17.05 -29.15
C LEU A 74 20.24 -18.48 -29.07
N THR A 75 19.82 -19.25 -28.06
CA THR A 75 20.22 -20.65 -27.92
C THR A 75 19.66 -21.53 -29.04
N LEU A 76 18.40 -21.34 -29.44
CA LEU A 76 17.80 -22.07 -30.56
C LEU A 76 18.47 -21.71 -31.91
N ARG A 77 18.79 -20.43 -32.16
CA ARG A 77 19.53 -20.01 -33.36
C ARG A 77 20.92 -20.63 -33.44
N ARG A 78 21.65 -20.70 -32.31
CA ARG A 78 22.97 -21.36 -32.24
C ARG A 78 22.90 -22.86 -32.50
N ARG A 79 21.84 -23.54 -32.05
CA ARG A 79 21.63 -24.98 -32.33
C ARG A 79 21.35 -25.24 -33.81
N ARG A 80 20.53 -24.40 -34.46
CA ARG A 80 20.23 -24.52 -35.90
C ARG A 80 21.47 -24.28 -36.78
N GLY A 81 22.32 -23.30 -36.44
CA GLY A 81 23.56 -23.04 -37.19
C GLY A 81 24.58 -24.18 -37.13
N ARG A 82 24.59 -24.96 -36.04
CA ARG A 82 25.49 -26.13 -35.89
C ARG A 82 25.02 -27.36 -36.66
N GLN A 83 23.73 -27.49 -36.95
CA GLN A 83 23.21 -28.64 -37.73
C GLN A 83 23.32 -28.47 -39.24
N ALA A 84 23.63 -27.25 -39.72
CA ALA A 84 23.89 -27.01 -41.14
C ALA A 84 25.30 -27.43 -41.61
N THR A 85 26.16 -27.93 -40.71
CA THR A 85 27.57 -28.26 -40.99
C THR A 85 27.92 -29.74 -40.83
N THR A 86 26.94 -30.64 -40.69
CA THR A 86 27.16 -32.10 -40.52
C THR A 86 26.33 -32.93 -41.50
N GLY A 87 26.24 -32.48 -42.76
CA GLY A 87 25.53 -33.19 -43.82
C GLY A 87 26.27 -33.09 -45.15
N THR A 88 27.39 -33.80 -45.27
CA THR A 88 28.03 -34.22 -46.52
C THR A 88 28.64 -35.59 -46.29
#